data_AF-A0A1X2E6D6-F1
#
_entry.id   AF-A0A1X2E6D6-F1
#
_cell.length_a   1.000
_cell.length_b   1.000
_cell.length_c   1.000
_cell.angle_alpha   90.00
_cell.angle_beta   90.00
_cell.angle_gamma   90.00
#
_symmetry.space_group_name_H-M   'P 1'
#
loop_
_entity.id
_entity.type
_entity.pdbx_description
1 polymer ?
#
loop_
_entity_poly.entity_id
_entity_poly.type
_entity_poly.pdbx_seq_one_letter_code
_entity_poly.pdbx_strand_id
1 'polypeptide(L)'
;MAAAAADEVSSALAELFTANARAYPAVSAQAAQFHQEFVRALSAGAGAYAAAEAANADPLQLLLSAINAPTQTWLGRPLVGNGADGAPGRNGDMAACCSAMAVAAVTPPPLTGLRAMVATSD
;
A
#
# COMPACT_ATOMS: atom_id res chain seq x y z
N MET A 1 -57.17 5.24 22.94
CA MET A 1 -56.93 6.66 23.28
C MET A 1 -55.68 7.10 22.53
N ALA A 2 -55.81 8.00 21.56
CA ALA A 2 -54.65 8.61 20.92
C ALA A 2 -53.91 9.43 21.98
N ALA A 3 -52.69 9.04 22.31
CA ALA A 3 -51.88 9.81 23.24
C ALA A 3 -51.58 11.17 22.61
N ALA A 4 -51.72 12.25 23.40
CA ALA A 4 -51.36 13.62 23.04
C ALA A 4 -49.89 13.83 22.61
N ALA A 5 -49.10 12.74 22.51
CA ALA A 5 -47.73 12.71 22.02
C ALA A 5 -47.62 12.49 20.50
N ALA A 6 -48.71 12.19 19.79
CA ALA A 6 -48.77 12.22 18.32
C ALA A 6 -48.94 13.64 17.77
N ASP A 7 -48.27 14.60 18.41
CA ASP A 7 -48.24 16.00 17.97
C ASP A 7 -47.68 16.05 16.54
N GLU A 8 -48.22 16.90 15.68
CA GLU A 8 -47.90 16.96 14.23
C GLU A 8 -46.39 17.11 13.97
N VAL A 9 -45.69 17.74 14.92
CA VAL A 9 -44.24 17.88 14.96
C VAL A 9 -43.55 16.51 15.10
N SER A 10 -44.02 15.65 16.01
CA SER A 10 -43.46 14.30 16.19
C SER A 10 -43.69 13.41 14.98
N SER A 11 -44.84 13.54 14.29
CA SER A 11 -45.06 12.84 13.01
C SER A 11 -44.16 13.35 11.90
N ALA A 12 -43.97 14.68 11.79
CA ALA A 12 -43.10 15.27 10.78
C ALA A 12 -41.62 14.87 11.00
N LEU A 13 -41.15 14.82 12.25
CA LEU A 13 -39.81 14.30 12.56
C LEU A 13 -39.68 12.80 12.26
N ALA A 14 -40.70 11.99 12.57
CA ALA A 14 -40.68 10.56 12.26
C ALA A 14 -40.60 10.30 10.74
N GLU A 15 -41.31 11.08 9.93
CA GLU A 15 -41.21 11.03 8.47
C GLU A 15 -39.82 11.45 7.96
N LEU A 16 -39.25 12.52 8.51
CA LEU A 16 -37.90 12.96 8.17
C LEU A 16 -36.84 11.89 8.47
N PHE A 17 -36.87 11.30 9.67
CA PHE A 17 -35.93 10.23 10.03
C PHE A 17 -36.15 8.96 9.22
N THR A 18 -37.41 8.63 8.88
CA THR A 18 -37.72 7.50 8.00
C THR A 18 -37.18 7.71 6.59
N ALA A 19 -37.30 8.92 6.04
CA ALA A 19 -36.71 9.27 4.75
C ALA A 19 -35.18 9.15 4.79
N ASN A 20 -34.54 9.66 5.85
CA ASN A 20 -33.10 9.54 6.02
C ASN A 20 -32.65 8.07 6.19
N ALA A 21 -33.36 7.28 6.99
CA ALA A 21 -33.04 5.87 7.23
C ALA A 21 -33.12 5.02 5.95
N ARG A 22 -33.98 5.40 4.98
CA ARG A 22 -34.04 4.75 3.66
C ARG A 22 -32.92 5.21 2.72
N ALA A 23 -32.50 6.47 2.81
CA ALA A 23 -31.49 7.04 1.92
C ALA A 23 -30.05 6.69 2.33
N TYR A 24 -29.76 6.70 3.64
CA TYR A 24 -28.41 6.52 4.16
C TYR A 24 -27.73 5.21 3.74
N PRO A 25 -28.38 4.03 3.79
CA PRO A 25 -27.74 2.77 3.42
C PRO A 25 -27.24 2.72 1.97
N ALA A 26 -27.96 3.34 1.03
CA ALA A 26 -27.57 3.39 -0.37
C ALA A 26 -26.28 4.22 -0.56
N VAL A 27 -26.19 5.36 0.11
CA VAL A 27 -24.98 6.21 0.09
C VAL A 27 -23.81 5.51 0.77
N SER A 28 -24.04 4.84 1.91
CA SER A 28 -23.01 4.06 2.59
C SER A 28 -22.48 2.90 1.74
N ALA A 29 -23.35 2.21 1.00
CA ALA A 29 -22.94 1.16 0.08
C ALA A 29 -22.06 1.71 -1.07
N GLN A 30 -22.43 2.86 -1.64
CA GLN A 30 -21.63 3.52 -2.67
C GLN A 30 -20.27 3.98 -2.11
N ALA A 31 -20.24 4.54 -0.90
CA ALA A 31 -19.01 4.94 -0.24
C ALA A 31 -18.09 3.74 0.03
N ALA A 32 -18.63 2.58 0.42
CA ALA A 32 -17.87 1.36 0.61
C ALA A 32 -17.23 0.87 -0.71
N GLN A 33 -17.96 0.91 -1.81
CA GLN A 33 -17.43 0.57 -3.14
C GLN A 33 -16.32 1.53 -3.58
N PHE A 34 -16.54 2.85 -3.42
CA PHE A 34 -15.51 3.85 -3.70
C PHE A 34 -14.26 3.62 -2.87
N HIS A 35 -14.41 3.33 -1.56
CA HIS A 35 -13.29 3.07 -0.68
C HIS A 35 -12.48 1.85 -1.12
N GLN A 36 -13.14 0.78 -1.54
CA GLN A 36 -12.47 -0.42 -2.08
C GLN A 36 -11.65 -0.10 -3.33
N GLU A 37 -12.24 0.62 -4.29
CA GLU A 37 -11.51 1.02 -5.51
C GLU A 37 -10.39 2.02 -5.21
N PHE A 38 -10.58 2.93 -4.26
CA PHE A 38 -9.55 3.85 -3.79
C PHE A 38 -8.35 3.10 -3.22
N VAL A 39 -8.55 2.15 -2.31
CA VAL A 39 -7.47 1.36 -1.72
C VAL A 39 -6.78 0.50 -2.77
N ARG A 40 -7.54 -0.07 -3.71
CA ARG A 40 -6.98 -0.83 -4.83
C ARG A 40 -6.08 0.04 -5.71
N ALA A 41 -6.55 1.22 -6.10
CA ALA A 41 -5.79 2.16 -6.92
C ALA A 41 -4.53 2.67 -6.18
N LEU A 42 -4.66 2.98 -4.89
CA LEU A 42 -3.54 3.41 -4.05
C LEU A 42 -2.46 2.33 -3.94
N SER A 43 -2.87 1.08 -3.74
CA SER A 43 -1.95 -0.06 -3.64
C SER A 43 -1.23 -0.32 -4.97
N ALA A 44 -1.96 -0.22 -6.09
CA ALA A 44 -1.36 -0.33 -7.43
C ALA A 44 -0.35 0.81 -7.69
N GLY A 45 -0.66 2.03 -7.27
CA GLY A 45 0.26 3.17 -7.36
C GLY A 45 1.53 2.96 -6.53
N ALA A 46 1.41 2.50 -5.29
CA ALA A 46 2.56 2.17 -4.45
C ALA A 46 3.44 1.07 -5.08
N GLY A 47 2.82 0.03 -5.65
CA GLY A 47 3.52 -1.01 -6.40
C GLY A 47 4.26 -0.47 -7.63
N ALA A 48 3.69 0.49 -8.35
CA ALA A 48 4.34 1.11 -9.50
C ALA A 48 5.59 1.92 -9.11
N TYR A 49 5.55 2.67 -7.99
CA TYR A 49 6.73 3.37 -7.48
C TYR A 49 7.82 2.40 -7.03
N ALA A 50 7.47 1.36 -6.27
CA ALA A 50 8.43 0.34 -5.85
C ALA A 50 9.06 -0.39 -7.05
N ALA A 51 8.27 -0.69 -8.09
CA ALA A 51 8.78 -1.28 -9.32
C ALA A 51 9.71 -0.33 -10.09
N ALA A 52 9.41 0.97 -10.09
CA ALA A 52 10.29 1.98 -10.68
C ALA A 52 11.63 2.08 -9.93
N GLU A 53 11.63 2.05 -8.59
CA GLU A 53 12.86 2.02 -7.79
C GLU A 53 13.69 0.77 -8.10
N ALA A 54 13.05 -0.42 -8.14
CA ALA A 54 13.72 -1.67 -8.47
C ALA A 54 14.30 -1.66 -9.90
N ALA A 55 13.55 -1.15 -10.88
CA ALA A 55 14.02 -1.05 -12.27
C ALA A 55 15.23 -0.12 -12.43
N ASN A 56 15.35 0.89 -11.56
CA ASN A 56 16.47 1.82 -11.57
C ASN A 56 17.67 1.35 -10.71
N ALA A 57 17.49 0.38 -9.82
CA ALA A 57 18.55 -0.11 -8.93
C ALA A 57 19.74 -0.71 -9.71
N ASP A 58 19.47 -1.66 -10.60
CA ASP A 58 20.49 -2.34 -11.41
C ASP A 58 21.30 -1.38 -12.32
N PRO A 59 20.68 -0.51 -13.15
CA PRO A 59 21.45 0.39 -14.01
C PRO A 59 22.26 1.43 -13.23
N LEU A 60 21.74 1.93 -12.10
CA LEU A 60 22.51 2.82 -11.23
C LEU A 60 23.70 2.08 -10.60
N GLN A 61 23.53 0.81 -10.25
CA GLN A 61 24.61 0.02 -9.68
C GLN A 61 25.70 -0.33 -10.69
N LEU A 62 25.33 -0.55 -11.96
CA LEU A 62 26.29 -0.66 -13.06
C LEU A 62 27.09 0.64 -13.24
N LEU A 63 26.42 1.79 -13.19
CA LEU A 63 27.09 3.10 -13.30
C LEU A 63 28.06 3.33 -12.13
N LEU A 64 27.63 3.04 -10.90
CA LEU A 64 28.50 3.14 -9.72
C LEU A 64 29.70 2.21 -9.82
N SER A 65 29.49 0.98 -10.32
CA SER A 65 30.58 0.02 -10.55
C SER A 65 31.59 0.56 -11.58
N ALA A 66 31.12 1.16 -12.67
CA ALA A 66 31.99 1.75 -13.69
C ALA A 66 32.78 2.97 -13.17
N ILE A 67 32.14 3.84 -12.39
CA ILE A 67 32.79 5.00 -11.75
C ILE A 67 33.83 4.57 -10.72
N ASN A 68 33.52 3.53 -9.94
CA ASN A 68 34.41 3.03 -8.89
C ASN A 68 35.54 2.16 -9.41
N ALA A 69 35.42 1.55 -10.60
CA ALA A 69 36.41 0.62 -11.15
C ALA A 69 37.86 1.16 -11.18
N PRO A 70 38.14 2.41 -11.60
CA PRO A 70 39.49 2.95 -11.54
C PRO A 70 40.02 3.03 -10.10
N THR A 71 39.23 3.59 -9.18
CA THR A 71 39.65 3.74 -7.78
C THR A 71 39.77 2.40 -7.07
N GLN A 72 38.94 1.41 -7.41
CA GLN A 72 39.08 0.04 -6.91
C GLN A 72 40.37 -0.60 -7.42
N THR A 73 40.76 -0.33 -8.67
CA THR A 73 42.00 -0.85 -9.26
C THR A 73 43.25 -0.23 -8.63
N TRP A 74 43.23 1.08 -8.36
CA TRP A 74 44.40 1.82 -7.87
C TRP A 74 44.51 1.90 -6.34
N LEU A 75 43.39 1.97 -5.63
CA LEU A 75 43.32 2.25 -4.20
C LEU A 75 42.73 1.08 -3.38
N GLY A 76 42.25 0.03 -4.05
CA GLY A 76 41.60 -1.11 -3.41
C GLY A 76 40.28 -0.78 -2.71
N ARG A 77 39.75 0.44 -2.90
CA ARG A 77 38.48 0.91 -2.36
C ARG A 77 37.70 1.71 -3.41
N PRO A 78 36.37 1.67 -3.39
CA PRO A 78 35.55 2.54 -4.23
C PRO A 78 35.62 4.00 -3.77
N LEU A 79 35.35 4.91 -4.69
CA LEU A 79 35.32 6.36 -4.48
C LEU A 79 33.96 6.84 -3.96
N VAL A 80 32.88 6.25 -4.48
CA VAL A 80 31.49 6.62 -4.18
C VAL A 80 30.75 5.41 -3.61
N GLY A 81 30.36 5.51 -2.33
CA GLY A 81 29.35 4.67 -1.66
C GLY A 81 29.72 3.21 -1.39
N ASN A 82 30.06 2.91 -0.15
CA ASN A 82 30.15 1.57 0.45
C ASN A 82 29.72 1.74 1.91
N GLY A 83 28.42 1.58 2.15
CA GLY A 83 27.70 2.05 3.33
C GLY A 83 28.03 1.40 4.69
N ALA A 84 29.28 1.03 4.99
CA ALA A 84 29.69 1.10 6.39
C ALA A 84 31.13 1.55 6.55
N ASP A 85 31.37 2.39 7.57
CA ASP A 85 32.69 2.50 8.17
C ASP A 85 33.00 1.15 8.80
N GLY A 86 34.07 0.49 8.36
CA GLY A 86 34.56 -0.66 9.11
C GLY A 86 35.26 -0.17 10.38
N ALA A 87 35.14 -0.94 11.46
CA ALA A 87 36.04 -0.79 12.62
C ALA A 87 37.51 -0.74 12.13
N PRO A 88 38.44 -0.11 12.87
CA PRO A 88 39.83 0.08 12.42
C PRO A 88 40.40 -1.16 11.73
N GLY A 89 40.61 -1.08 10.42
CA GLY A 89 41.07 -2.21 9.60
C GLY A 89 39.99 -3.00 8.82
N ARG A 90 38.75 -2.53 8.68
CA ARG A 90 37.72 -3.18 7.84
C ARG A 90 37.05 -2.19 6.88
N ASN A 91 36.47 -2.70 5.80
CA ASN A 91 35.63 -1.97 4.83
C ASN A 91 34.18 -2.43 5.06
N GLY A 92 33.20 -1.53 5.20
CA GLY A 92 31.86 -1.90 5.65
C GLY A 92 30.83 -2.15 4.54
N ASP A 93 29.79 -2.91 4.91
CA ASP A 93 28.82 -3.54 4.02
C ASP A 93 27.37 -3.08 4.30
N MET A 94 26.71 -2.44 3.33
CA MET A 94 25.28 -2.06 3.36
C MET A 94 24.55 -2.56 2.10
N ALA A 95 24.75 -3.82 1.72
CA ALA A 95 24.07 -4.41 0.55
C ALA A 95 22.83 -5.25 0.91
N ALA A 96 22.64 -5.60 2.19
CA ALA A 96 21.65 -6.63 2.57
C ALA A 96 20.23 -6.11 2.83
N CYS A 97 20.00 -4.79 2.96
CA CYS A 97 18.69 -4.28 3.36
C CYS A 97 17.71 -4.04 2.18
N CYS A 98 18.20 -3.68 0.99
CA CYS A 98 17.33 -3.24 -0.12
C CYS A 98 16.70 -4.38 -0.96
N SER A 99 17.25 -5.60 -0.94
CA SER A 99 16.76 -6.68 -1.83
C SER A 99 15.65 -7.55 -1.24
N ALA A 100 15.36 -7.44 0.07
CA ALA A 100 14.40 -8.31 0.74
C ALA A 100 12.92 -7.85 0.66
N MET A 101 12.64 -6.61 0.27
CA MET A 101 11.28 -6.04 0.28
C MET A 101 10.56 -5.97 -1.08
N ALA A 102 11.25 -6.14 -2.21
CA ALA A 102 10.65 -5.96 -3.54
C ALA A 102 9.77 -7.13 -4.02
N VAL A 103 10.00 -8.37 -3.54
CA VAL A 103 9.28 -9.57 -4.03
C VAL A 103 7.99 -9.86 -3.24
N ALA A 104 7.88 -9.41 -1.99
CA ALA A 104 6.74 -9.71 -1.13
C ALA A 104 5.49 -8.86 -1.45
N ALA A 105 5.63 -7.70 -2.08
CA ALA A 105 4.52 -6.77 -2.34
C ALA A 105 3.81 -6.98 -3.68
N VAL A 106 4.37 -7.79 -4.60
CA VAL A 106 3.89 -7.92 -5.99
C VAL A 106 3.05 -9.18 -6.24
N THR A 107 3.04 -10.15 -5.34
CA THR A 107 2.21 -11.36 -5.51
C THR A 107 0.90 -11.24 -4.72
N PRO A 108 -0.27 -11.08 -5.37
CA PRO A 108 -1.55 -11.21 -4.67
C PRO A 108 -1.69 -12.65 -4.13
N PRO A 109 -2.26 -12.85 -2.92
CA PRO A 109 -2.54 -14.18 -2.42
C PRO A 109 -3.47 -14.93 -3.40
N PRO A 110 -3.30 -16.25 -3.59
CA PRO A 110 -4.15 -17.00 -4.49
C PRO A 110 -5.62 -16.88 -4.07
N LEU A 111 -6.49 -16.53 -5.01
CA LEU A 111 -7.94 -16.37 -4.83
C LEU A 111 -8.67 -17.67 -4.41
N THR A 112 -7.94 -18.77 -4.18
CA THR A 112 -8.46 -20.08 -3.76
C THR A 112 -9.30 -20.00 -2.48
N GLY A 113 -9.07 -19.01 -1.61
CA GLY A 113 -9.85 -18.80 -0.38
C GLY A 113 -11.17 -18.03 -0.57
N LEU A 114 -11.32 -17.21 -1.62
CA LEU A 114 -12.47 -16.29 -1.75
C LEU A 114 -13.77 -17.00 -2.17
N ARG A 115 -13.66 -18.18 -2.82
CA ARG A 115 -14.82 -19.04 -3.14
C ARG A 115 -15.34 -19.85 -1.95
N ALA A 116 -14.52 -20.10 -0.94
CA ALA A 116 -14.95 -20.85 0.24
C ALA A 116 -15.85 -20.01 1.18
N MET A 117 -15.69 -18.68 1.18
CA MET A 117 -16.43 -17.78 2.08
C MET A 117 -17.79 -17.32 1.52
N VAL A 118 -17.98 -17.40 0.20
CA VAL A 118 -19.29 -17.16 -0.45
C VAL A 118 -20.19 -18.40 -0.39
N ALA A 119 -19.62 -19.61 -0.27
CA ALA A 119 -20.37 -20.87 -0.23
C ALA A 119 -20.96 -21.23 1.14
N THR A 120 -20.66 -20.48 2.21
CA THR A 120 -21.23 -20.69 3.55
C THR A 120 -22.40 -19.76 3.85
N SER A 121 -22.99 -19.16 2.83
CA SER A 121 -24.12 -18.22 2.95
C SER A 121 -25.43 -18.73 2.30
N ASP A 122 -25.49 -20.01 1.94
CA ASP A 122 -26.73 -20.77 1.66
C ASP A 122 -27.02 -21.75 2.81
#